data_AF-A0A381SQX8-F1
#
_entry.id   AF-A0A381SQX8-F1
#
_cell.length_a   1.000
_cell.length_b   1.000
_cell.length_c   1.000
_cell.angle_alpha   90.00
_cell.angle_beta   90.00
_cell.angle_gamma   90.00
#
_symmetry.space_group_name_H-M   'P 1'
#
loop_
_entity.id
_entity.type
_entity.pdbx_description
1 polymer ?
#
loop_
_entity_poly.entity_id
_entity_poly.type
_entity_poly.pdbx_seq_one_letter_code
_entity_poly.pdbx_strand_id
1 'polypeptide(L)'
;VGLTGMIIIILFFFIAIFSGYISPYDPNEYNLRMRYLPPYWAGGKFEYFLGTDQLGRDMLSRLIYGSQISLIVGIGGVLVSMVLGVFLGLICGFYRGITDAIISRIIDTLMSIPFILLAISIVGMVGITGDDSLLVIIIVLGLTGWITFARVVRGEVLSIREKEYIE
;
A
#
# COMPACT_ATOMS: atom_id res chain seq x y z
N VAL A 1 -9.77 -23.56 5.36
CA VAL A 1 -9.64 -22.27 4.63
C VAL A 1 -8.73 -21.28 5.36
N GLY A 2 -8.87 -21.06 6.68
CA GLY A 2 -7.98 -20.16 7.44
C GLY A 2 -6.49 -20.57 7.39
N LEU A 3 -6.20 -21.86 7.59
CA LEU A 3 -4.82 -22.38 7.55
C LEU A 3 -4.17 -22.21 6.17
N THR A 4 -4.89 -22.51 5.10
CA THR A 4 -4.41 -22.35 3.72
C THR A 4 -4.11 -20.89 3.40
N GLY A 5 -4.97 -19.95 3.84
CA GLY A 5 -4.71 -18.52 3.67
C GLY A 5 -3.47 -18.05 4.44
N MET A 6 -3.30 -18.51 5.68
CA MET A 6 -2.13 -18.18 6.50
C MET A 6 -0.83 -18.65 5.85
N ILE A 7 -0.80 -19.88 5.33
CA ILE A 7 0.37 -20.42 4.63
C ILE A 7 0.74 -19.55 3.41
N ILE A 8 -0.26 -19.15 2.62
CA ILE A 8 -0.04 -18.29 1.45
C ILE A 8 0.55 -16.95 1.86
N ILE A 9 0.00 -16.30 2.89
CA ILE A 9 0.50 -15.01 3.38
C ILE A 9 1.95 -15.15 3.87
N ILE A 10 2.25 -16.17 4.68
CA ILE A 10 3.61 -16.41 5.17
C ILE A 10 4.59 -16.60 4.02
N LEU A 11 4.19 -17.34 2.98
CA LEU A 11 5.01 -17.53 1.79
C LEU A 11 5.30 -16.22 1.06
N PHE A 12 4.28 -15.35 0.87
CA PHE A 12 4.49 -14.05 0.25
C PHE A 12 5.40 -13.13 1.07
N PHE A 13 5.22 -13.12 2.40
CA PHE A 13 6.13 -12.40 3.29
C PHE A 13 7.56 -12.92 3.19
N PHE A 14 7.72 -14.24 3.15
CA PHE A 14 9.03 -14.86 2.99
C PHE A 14 9.69 -14.46 1.66
N ILE A 15 8.98 -14.59 0.52
CA ILE A 15 9.50 -14.21 -0.79
C ILE A 15 9.89 -12.73 -0.85
N ALA A 16 9.07 -11.87 -0.26
CA ALA A 16 9.30 -10.43 -0.26
C ALA A 16 10.49 -10.01 0.63
N ILE A 17 10.67 -10.63 1.80
CA ILE A 17 11.80 -10.35 2.70
C ILE A 17 13.11 -10.87 2.11
N PHE A 18 13.08 -12.07 1.52
CA PHE A 18 14.26 -12.72 0.95
C PHE A 18 14.40 -12.46 -0.57
N SER A 19 13.74 -11.43 -1.11
CA SER A 19 13.71 -11.11 -2.53
C SER A 19 15.11 -11.01 -3.15
N GLY A 20 16.04 -10.36 -2.44
CA GLY A 20 17.42 -10.16 -2.89
C GLY A 20 18.24 -11.45 -3.03
N TYR A 21 17.84 -12.53 -2.34
CA TYR A 21 18.50 -13.83 -2.43
C TYR A 21 17.76 -14.82 -3.33
N ILE A 22 16.45 -14.66 -3.48
CA ILE A 22 15.59 -15.58 -4.26
C ILE A 22 15.57 -15.19 -5.75
N SER A 23 15.73 -13.90 -6.06
CA SER A 23 15.67 -13.40 -7.44
C SER A 23 16.78 -13.98 -8.31
N PRO A 24 16.45 -14.62 -9.46
CA PRO A 24 17.46 -15.17 -10.36
C PRO A 24 18.37 -14.12 -11.01
N TYR A 25 17.81 -12.94 -11.33
CA TYR A 25 18.50 -11.84 -11.99
C TYR A 25 18.27 -10.52 -11.26
N ASP A 26 19.04 -9.50 -11.61
CA ASP A 26 18.77 -8.12 -11.20
C ASP A 26 17.48 -7.63 -11.90
N PRO A 27 16.47 -7.14 -11.15
CA PRO A 27 15.18 -6.72 -11.71
C PRO A 27 15.28 -5.54 -12.69
N ASN A 28 16.38 -4.81 -12.69
CA ASN A 28 16.64 -3.66 -13.57
C ASN A 28 17.63 -3.96 -14.69
N GLU A 29 18.14 -5.19 -14.79
CA GLU A 29 19.09 -5.55 -15.85
C GLU A 29 18.41 -5.61 -17.21
N TYR A 30 18.92 -4.81 -18.15
CA TYR A 30 18.38 -4.70 -19.50
C TYR A 30 19.03 -5.70 -20.45
N ASN A 31 18.24 -6.59 -21.04
CA ASN A 31 18.69 -7.45 -22.13
C ASN A 31 17.88 -7.23 -23.41
N LEU A 32 18.26 -6.22 -24.19
CA LEU A 32 17.54 -5.83 -25.42
C LEU A 32 17.41 -6.94 -26.47
N ARG A 33 18.30 -7.95 -26.44
CA ARG A 33 18.24 -9.10 -27.35
C ARG A 33 17.15 -10.10 -26.98
N MET A 34 16.75 -10.11 -25.71
CA MET A 34 15.79 -11.03 -25.14
C MET A 34 14.43 -10.33 -24.90
N ARG A 35 14.02 -9.38 -25.74
CA ARG A 35 12.74 -8.66 -25.60
C ARG A 35 11.54 -9.52 -25.94
N TYR A 36 10.45 -9.35 -25.18
CA TYR A 36 9.17 -10.01 -25.42
C TYR A 36 9.27 -11.55 -25.51
N LEU A 37 10.13 -12.16 -24.69
CA LEU A 37 10.17 -13.62 -24.61
C LEU A 37 8.88 -14.11 -23.95
N PRO A 38 8.19 -15.09 -24.56
CA PRO A 38 7.08 -15.76 -23.89
C PRO A 38 7.60 -16.54 -22.66
N PRO A 39 6.71 -16.92 -21.74
CA PRO A 39 7.09 -17.80 -20.64
C PRO A 39 7.57 -19.16 -21.16
N TYR A 40 8.34 -19.88 -20.35
CA TYR A 40 8.99 -21.13 -20.74
C TYR A 40 8.02 -22.14 -21.38
N TRP A 41 6.81 -22.28 -20.82
CA TRP A 41 5.79 -23.20 -21.32
C TRP A 41 5.13 -22.78 -22.64
N ALA A 42 5.37 -21.56 -23.12
CA ALA A 42 4.85 -21.02 -24.38
C ALA A 42 5.94 -20.82 -25.43
N GLY A 43 7.05 -21.57 -25.34
CA GLY A 43 8.19 -21.48 -26.27
C GLY A 43 9.29 -20.51 -25.82
N GLY A 44 9.27 -20.10 -24.55
CA GLY A 44 10.30 -19.27 -23.93
C GLY A 44 11.57 -20.03 -23.57
N LYS A 45 12.50 -19.33 -22.93
CA LYS A 45 13.76 -19.91 -22.42
C LYS A 45 13.63 -20.22 -20.93
N PHE A 46 14.24 -21.31 -20.49
CA PHE A 46 14.24 -21.69 -19.07
C PHE A 46 14.93 -20.65 -18.17
N GLU A 47 15.97 -19.96 -18.68
CA GLU A 47 16.61 -18.83 -18.01
C GLU A 47 15.60 -17.74 -17.63
N TYR A 48 14.68 -17.39 -18.55
CA TYR A 48 13.59 -16.44 -18.29
C TYR A 48 12.29 -17.20 -18.06
N PHE A 49 12.14 -17.83 -16.90
CA PHE A 49 11.05 -18.77 -16.62
C PHE A 49 9.65 -18.20 -16.92
N LEU A 50 9.40 -16.96 -16.49
CA LEU A 50 8.15 -16.23 -16.78
C LEU A 50 8.20 -15.39 -18.06
N GLY A 51 9.33 -15.37 -18.77
CA GLY A 51 9.56 -14.52 -19.92
C GLY A 51 10.10 -13.15 -19.54
N THR A 52 10.09 -12.23 -20.51
CA THR A 52 10.67 -10.89 -20.37
C THR A 52 9.73 -9.79 -20.81
N ASP A 53 9.95 -8.59 -20.29
CA ASP A 53 9.19 -7.40 -20.70
C ASP A 53 9.72 -6.75 -21.98
N GLN A 54 9.12 -5.62 -22.36
CA GLN A 54 9.51 -4.81 -23.53
C GLN A 54 10.95 -4.27 -23.46
N LEU A 55 11.57 -4.25 -22.28
CA LEU A 55 12.96 -3.82 -22.08
C LEU A 55 13.90 -5.02 -21.94
N GLY A 56 13.38 -6.25 -22.04
CA GLY A 56 14.14 -7.48 -21.92
C GLY A 56 14.53 -7.82 -20.48
N ARG A 57 13.83 -7.25 -19.49
CA ARG A 57 14.05 -7.54 -18.06
C ARG A 57 13.32 -8.82 -17.67
N ASP A 58 13.92 -9.61 -16.78
CA ASP A 58 13.32 -10.86 -16.30
C ASP A 58 12.04 -10.59 -15.48
N MET A 59 10.92 -11.18 -15.91
CA MET A 59 9.63 -10.91 -15.28
C MET A 59 9.49 -11.59 -13.92
N LEU A 60 10.15 -12.73 -13.69
CA LEU A 60 10.14 -13.43 -12.41
C LEU A 60 10.85 -12.62 -11.33
N SER A 61 12.07 -12.15 -11.61
CA SER A 61 12.85 -11.26 -10.74
C SER A 61 12.07 -9.98 -10.41
N ARG A 62 11.43 -9.37 -11.42
CA ARG A 62 10.61 -8.17 -11.21
C ARG A 62 9.37 -8.42 -10.35
N LEU A 63 8.76 -9.60 -10.42
CA LEU A 63 7.63 -9.97 -9.54
C LEU A 63 8.10 -10.20 -8.09
N ILE A 64 9.22 -10.89 -7.90
CA ILE A 64 9.80 -11.14 -6.57
C ILE A 64 10.15 -9.80 -5.89
N TYR A 65 10.89 -8.93 -6.56
CA TYR A 65 11.20 -7.60 -6.02
C TYR A 65 9.96 -6.69 -5.91
N GLY A 66 9.02 -6.80 -6.84
CA GLY A 66 7.74 -6.10 -6.78
C GLY A 66 6.92 -6.46 -5.53
N SER A 67 7.03 -7.71 -5.05
CA SER A 67 6.38 -8.14 -3.81
C SER A 67 6.95 -7.44 -2.57
N GLN A 68 8.27 -7.22 -2.50
CA GLN A 68 8.92 -6.46 -1.44
C GLN A 68 8.44 -5.01 -1.42
N ILE A 69 8.45 -4.36 -2.58
CA ILE A 69 7.96 -2.99 -2.73
C ILE A 69 6.49 -2.90 -2.28
N SER A 70 5.66 -3.86 -2.70
CA SER A 70 4.24 -3.89 -2.35
C SER A 70 4.02 -4.03 -0.83
N LEU A 71 4.82 -4.86 -0.15
CA LEU A 71 4.76 -4.98 1.32
C LEU A 71 5.19 -3.70 2.02
N ILE A 72 6.30 -3.09 1.60
CA ILE A 72 6.79 -1.84 2.20
C ILE A 72 5.74 -0.74 2.04
N VAL A 73 5.18 -0.59 0.83
CA VAL A 73 4.16 0.41 0.55
C VAL A 73 2.87 0.13 1.32
N GLY A 74 2.41 -1.11 1.34
CA GLY A 74 1.20 -1.52 2.05
C GLY A 74 1.30 -1.31 3.57
N ILE A 75 2.37 -1.81 4.19
CA ILE A 75 2.60 -1.67 5.63
C ILE A 75 2.81 -0.20 5.99
N GLY A 76 3.67 0.51 5.25
CA GLY A 76 3.94 1.93 5.48
C GLY A 76 2.68 2.78 5.37
N GLY A 77 1.90 2.59 4.32
CA GLY A 77 0.65 3.33 4.10
C GLY A 77 -0.39 3.05 5.19
N VAL A 78 -0.51 1.79 5.63
CA VAL A 78 -1.40 1.43 6.74
C VAL A 78 -0.94 2.06 8.05
N LEU A 79 0.35 2.05 8.37
CA LEU A 79 0.88 2.66 9.59
C LEU A 79 0.62 4.18 9.61
N VAL A 80 0.89 4.87 8.51
CA VAL A 80 0.61 6.32 8.39
C VAL A 80 -0.90 6.58 8.53
N SER A 81 -1.73 5.81 7.82
CA SER A 81 -3.20 5.91 7.92
C SER A 81 -3.69 5.70 9.34
N MET A 82 -3.15 4.68 10.02
CA MET A 82 -3.54 4.29 11.36
C MET A 82 -3.15 5.38 12.36
N VAL A 83 -1.91 5.87 12.33
CA VAL A 83 -1.45 6.92 13.25
C VAL A 83 -2.29 8.18 13.09
N LEU A 84 -2.47 8.67 11.86
CA LEU A 84 -3.26 9.87 11.59
C LEU A 84 -4.74 9.68 11.93
N GLY A 85 -5.32 8.55 11.52
CA GLY A 85 -6.73 8.25 11.72
C GLY A 85 -7.07 8.04 13.18
N VAL A 86 -6.26 7.29 13.93
CA VAL A 86 -6.43 7.11 15.38
C VAL A 86 -6.32 8.45 16.08
N PHE A 87 -5.28 9.24 15.79
CA PHE A 87 -5.10 10.55 16.42
C PHE A 87 -6.30 11.48 16.20
N LEU A 88 -6.75 11.64 14.95
CA LEU A 88 -7.90 12.50 14.63
C LEU A 88 -9.22 11.92 15.15
N GLY A 89 -9.41 10.60 15.08
CA GLY A 89 -10.59 9.91 15.60
C GLY A 89 -10.76 10.06 17.11
N LEU A 90 -9.66 9.99 17.87
CA LEU A 90 -9.63 10.25 19.30
C LEU A 90 -10.03 11.70 19.61
N ILE A 91 -9.48 12.68 18.88
CA ILE A 91 -9.82 14.10 19.05
C ILE A 91 -11.31 14.35 18.80
N CYS A 92 -11.86 13.80 17.71
CA CYS A 92 -13.29 13.91 17.39
C CYS A 92 -14.18 13.30 18.48
N GLY A 93 -13.87 12.07 18.89
CA GLY A 93 -14.67 11.32 19.86
C GLY A 93 -14.63 11.93 21.26
N PHE A 94 -13.48 12.47 21.67
CA PHE A 94 -13.28 13.00 23.02
C PHE A 94 -13.90 14.40 23.19
N TYR A 95 -13.49 15.37 22.36
CA TYR A 95 -13.86 16.77 22.56
C TYR A 95 -15.31 17.08 22.15
N ARG A 96 -15.87 16.36 21.16
CA ARG A 96 -17.20 16.59 20.56
C ARG A 96 -17.40 18.07 20.10
N GLY A 97 -18.54 18.37 19.49
CA GLY A 97 -18.90 19.74 19.08
C GLY A 97 -18.19 20.22 17.81
N ILE A 98 -17.54 21.38 17.87
CA ILE A 98 -16.99 22.06 16.68
C ILE A 98 -15.84 21.27 16.05
N THR A 99 -14.96 20.68 16.85
CA THR A 99 -13.82 19.87 16.34
C THR A 99 -14.31 18.63 15.60
N ASP A 100 -15.29 17.93 16.16
CA ASP A 100 -15.95 16.79 15.53
C ASP A 100 -16.65 17.19 14.22
N ALA A 101 -17.36 18.33 14.22
CA ALA A 101 -18.02 18.85 13.02
C ALA A 101 -17.02 19.21 11.91
N ILE A 102 -15.92 19.88 12.24
CA ILE A 102 -14.88 20.27 11.26
C ILE A 102 -14.24 19.03 10.65
N ILE A 103 -13.77 18.09 11.48
CA ILE A 103 -13.07 16.90 10.99
C ILE A 103 -14.03 16.00 10.21
N SER A 104 -15.27 15.82 10.67
CA SER A 104 -16.30 15.08 9.93
C SER A 104 -16.58 15.73 8.57
N ARG A 105 -16.63 17.06 8.48
CA ARG A 105 -16.81 17.78 7.21
C ARG A 105 -15.64 17.59 6.24
N ILE A 106 -14.41 17.60 6.75
CA ILE A 106 -13.22 17.29 5.94
C ILE A 106 -13.31 15.86 5.40
N ILE A 107 -13.65 14.91 6.27
CA ILE A 107 -13.83 13.51 5.91
C ILE A 107 -14.91 13.33 4.81
N ASP A 108 -16.06 14.00 4.94
CA ASP A 108 -17.15 13.91 3.97
C ASP A 108 -16.77 14.54 2.62
N THR A 109 -15.99 15.62 2.65
CA THR A 109 -15.51 16.31 1.45
C THR A 109 -14.44 15.49 0.73
N LEU A 110 -13.53 14.83 1.45
CA LEU A 110 -12.54 13.94 0.85
C LEU A 110 -13.20 12.70 0.25
N MET A 111 -14.28 12.20 0.86
CA MET A 111 -15.05 11.07 0.34
C MET A 111 -15.85 11.37 -0.93
N SER A 112 -16.21 12.63 -1.17
CA SER A 112 -16.93 13.00 -2.40
C SER A 112 -16.01 13.00 -3.63
N ILE A 113 -14.69 13.07 -3.41
CA ILE A 113 -13.68 13.01 -4.46
C ILE A 113 -13.33 11.53 -4.72
N PRO A 114 -13.39 11.05 -5.98
CA PRO A 114 -12.92 9.71 -6.32
C PRO A 114 -11.46 9.51 -5.91
N PHE A 115 -11.20 8.47 -5.11
CA PHE A 115 -9.87 8.17 -4.54
C PHE A 115 -8.76 8.20 -5.59
N ILE A 116 -9.00 7.59 -6.75
CA ILE A 116 -8.00 7.50 -7.82
C ILE A 116 -7.60 8.88 -8.35
N LEU A 117 -8.55 9.84 -8.40
CA LEU A 117 -8.29 11.20 -8.86
C LEU A 117 -7.42 11.95 -7.86
N LEU A 118 -7.74 11.86 -6.57
CA LEU A 118 -6.94 12.50 -5.53
C LEU A 118 -5.52 11.93 -5.50
N ALA A 119 -5.37 10.61 -5.63
CA ALA A 119 -4.06 9.97 -5.67
C ALA A 119 -3.21 10.44 -6.86
N ILE A 120 -3.75 10.41 -8.09
CA ILE A 120 -3.00 10.86 -9.28
C ILE A 120 -2.73 12.37 -9.26
N SER A 121 -3.63 13.19 -8.69
CA SER A 121 -3.41 14.63 -8.58
C SER A 121 -2.26 14.96 -7.62
N ILE A 122 -2.18 14.32 -6.46
CA ILE A 122 -1.07 14.54 -5.53
C ILE A 122 0.24 14.05 -6.16
N VAL A 123 0.23 12.86 -6.75
CA VAL A 123 1.39 12.30 -7.45
C VAL A 123 1.87 13.23 -8.58
N GLY A 124 0.95 13.76 -9.38
CA GLY A 124 1.25 14.67 -10.48
C GLY A 124 1.77 16.03 -10.00
N MET A 125 1.26 16.54 -8.88
CA MET A 125 1.68 17.83 -8.30
C MET A 125 3.04 17.75 -7.60
N VAL A 126 3.30 16.66 -6.87
CA VAL A 126 4.57 16.44 -6.15
C VAL A 126 5.72 16.22 -7.14
N GLY A 127 5.44 15.75 -8.36
CA GLY A 127 6.45 15.54 -9.39
C GLY A 127 7.41 14.41 -8.99
N ILE A 128 6.92 13.18 -9.07
CA ILE A 128 7.73 12.00 -8.71
C ILE A 128 8.92 11.86 -9.66
N THR A 129 10.12 12.10 -9.15
CA THR A 129 11.36 11.89 -9.90
C THR A 129 12.38 11.15 -9.02
N GLY A 130 12.76 9.92 -9.39
CA GLY A 130 13.80 9.15 -8.73
C GLY A 130 13.39 8.36 -7.47
N ASP A 131 14.32 8.26 -6.52
CA ASP A 131 14.27 7.36 -5.35
C ASP A 131 13.19 7.74 -4.31
N ASP A 132 12.72 8.99 -4.31
CA ASP A 132 11.67 9.47 -3.40
C ASP A 132 10.26 8.96 -3.76
N SER A 133 10.11 8.28 -4.89
CA SER A 133 8.83 7.75 -5.37
C SER A 133 8.12 6.84 -4.37
N LEU A 134 8.88 6.01 -3.64
CA LEU A 134 8.35 5.11 -2.63
C LEU A 134 7.70 5.83 -1.45
N LEU A 135 8.39 6.83 -0.88
CA LEU A 135 7.90 7.59 0.27
C LEU A 135 6.66 8.41 -0.08
N VAL A 136 6.65 9.03 -1.27
CA VAL A 136 5.49 9.78 -1.75
C VAL A 136 4.27 8.87 -1.88
N ILE A 137 4.41 7.69 -2.47
CA ILE A 137 3.31 6.73 -2.60
C ILE A 137 2.79 6.31 -1.21
N ILE A 138 3.69 6.00 -0.27
CA ILE A 138 3.32 5.64 1.11
C ILE A 138 2.51 6.77 1.77
N ILE A 139 2.97 8.01 1.65
CA ILE A 139 2.29 9.17 2.24
C ILE A 139 0.93 9.39 1.59
N VAL A 140 0.83 9.30 0.26
CA VAL A 140 -0.45 9.50 -0.47
C VAL A 140 -1.46 8.42 -0.08
N LEU A 141 -1.06 7.15 -0.04
CA LEU A 141 -1.92 6.05 0.40
C LEU A 141 -2.26 6.18 1.90
N GLY A 142 -1.34 6.68 2.71
CA GLY A 142 -1.56 6.97 4.13
C GLY A 142 -2.59 8.09 4.37
N LEU A 143 -2.44 9.20 3.67
CA LEU A 143 -3.31 10.38 3.73
C LEU A 143 -4.70 10.17 3.14
N THR A 144 -4.94 9.02 2.52
CA THR A 144 -6.25 8.64 2.01
C THR A 144 -6.90 7.56 2.89
N GLY A 145 -6.11 6.62 3.40
CA GLY A 145 -6.60 5.55 4.27
C GLY A 145 -7.00 5.98 5.69
N TRP A 146 -6.50 7.11 6.20
CA TRP A 146 -6.79 7.56 7.58
C TRP A 146 -8.27 7.78 7.87
N ILE A 147 -9.08 8.08 6.85
CA ILE A 147 -10.52 8.34 6.99
C ILE A 147 -11.23 7.14 7.63
N THR A 148 -10.88 5.92 7.21
CA THR A 148 -11.48 4.68 7.73
C THR A 148 -11.13 4.51 9.20
N PHE A 149 -9.85 4.65 9.56
CA PHE A 149 -9.39 4.55 10.94
C PHE A 149 -10.03 5.62 11.83
N ALA A 150 -10.12 6.87 11.36
CA ALA A 150 -10.73 7.97 12.12
C ALA A 150 -12.20 7.70 12.46
N ARG A 151 -12.98 7.15 11.52
CA ARG A 151 -14.39 6.80 11.77
C ARG A 151 -14.56 5.65 12.75
N VAL A 152 -13.76 4.60 12.59
CA VAL A 152 -13.79 3.44 13.50
C VAL A 152 -13.45 3.88 14.91
N VAL A 153 -12.33 4.59 15.08
CA VAL A 153 -11.88 5.05 16.40
C VAL A 153 -12.86 6.05 17.02
N ARG A 154 -13.41 6.99 16.23
CA ARG A 154 -14.47 7.88 16.71
C ARG A 154 -15.68 7.09 17.23
N GLY A 155 -16.14 6.07 16.50
CA GLY A 155 -17.25 5.20 16.92
C GLY A 155 -16.96 4.47 18.23
N GLU A 156 -15.76 3.89 18.36
CA GLU A 156 -15.32 3.21 19.58
C GLU A 156 -15.23 4.17 20.77
N VAL A 157 -14.70 5.38 20.59
CA VAL A 157 -14.61 6.38 21.66
C VAL A 157 -16.00 6.80 22.13
N LEU A 158 -16.94 7.00 21.20
CA LEU A 158 -18.32 7.34 21.55
C LEU A 158 -18.99 6.20 22.33
N SER A 159 -18.78 4.94 21.92
CA SER A 159 -19.33 3.76 22.61
C SER A 159 -18.72 3.54 24.00
N ILE A 160 -17.41 3.70 24.14
CA ILE A 160 -16.71 3.50 25.40
C ILE A 160 -17.12 4.55 26.43
N ARG A 161 -17.37 5.80 26.01
CA ARG A 161 -17.78 6.90 26.88
C ARG A 161 -19.16 6.69 27.52
N GLU A 162 -20.04 5.91 26.91
CA GLU A 162 -21.38 5.62 27.47
C GLU A 162 -21.35 4.55 28.58
N LYS A 163 -20.17 4.04 28.95
CA LYS A 163 -20.01 3.04 30.00
C LYS A 163 -19.82 3.70 31.37
N GLU A 164 -20.44 3.11 32.38
CA GLU A 164 -20.46 3.61 33.78
C GLU A 164 -19.07 3.84 34.41
N TYR A 165 -18.01 3.19 33.91
CA TYR A 165 -16.65 3.38 34.45
C TYR A 165 -15.94 4.65 33.93
N ILE A 166 -16.58 5.44 33.06
CA ILE A 166 -16.06 6.71 32.54
C ILE A 166 -16.72 7.94 33.23
N GLU A 167 -17.46 7.71 34.31
CA GLU A 167 -17.94 8.76 35.22
C GLU A 167 -16.84 9.31 36.14
#